data_AF-A0A7J4EJA2-F1
#
_entry.id   AF-A0A7J4EJA2-F1
#
_cell.length_a   1.000
_cell.length_b   1.000
_cell.length_c   1.000
_cell.angle_alpha   90.00
_cell.angle_beta   90.00
_cell.angle_gamma   90.00
#
_symmetry.space_group_name_H-M   'P 1'
#
loop_
_entity.id
_entity.type
_entity.pdbx_description
1 polymer ?
#
loop_
_entity_poly.entity_id
_entity_poly.type
_entity_poly.pdbx_seq_one_letter_code
_entity_poly.pdbx_strand_id
1 'polypeptide(L)' 'MSIKVKLSFYEKINQELDYKIPQNGSIIKLTSGICFKTKNDWTDPYFGIVDTGAHISVIPRRIWSKS' A
#
# COMPACT_ATOMS: atom_id res chain seq x y z
N MET A 1 -12.58 6.71 15.16
CA MET A 1 -12.39 6.60 13.70
C MET A 1 -12.03 5.15 13.41
N SER A 2 -12.76 4.48 12.52
CA SER A 2 -12.52 3.06 12.23
C SER A 2 -11.91 2.91 10.83
N ILE A 3 -10.97 1.98 10.68
CA ILE A 3 -10.24 1.73 9.44
C ILE A 3 -10.26 0.22 9.19
N LYS A 4 -10.47 -0.18 7.93
CA LYS A 4 -10.31 -1.56 7.47
C LYS A 4 -9.10 -1.61 6.55
N VAL A 5 -8.15 -2.49 6.86
CA VAL A 5 -6.91 -2.66 6.09
C VAL A 5 -6.82 -4.11 5.61
N LYS A 6 -6.57 -4.28 4.32
CA LYS A 6 -6.21 -5.56 3.70
C LYS A 6 -4.78 -5.45 3.19
N LEU A 7 -3.88 -6.25 3.76
CA LEU A 7 -2.48 -6.31 3.34
C LEU A 7 -2.28 -7.35 2.24
N SER A 8 -1.34 -7.10 1.34
CA SER A 8 -0.97 -8.03 0.27
C SER A 8 0.50 -7.87 -0.08
N PHE A 9 1.20 -9.00 -0.19
CA PHE A 9 2.60 -9.05 -0.60
C PHE A 9 2.69 -9.42 -2.07
N TYR A 10 3.59 -8.77 -2.79
CA TYR A 10 3.92 -9.09 -4.16
C TYR A 10 5.43 -9.18 -4.30
N GLU A 11 5.93 -10.30 -4.78
CA GLU A 11 7.34 -10.49 -5.08
C GLU A 11 7.58 -10.26 -6.57
N LYS A 12 8.64 -9.50 -6.89
CA LYS A 12 9.08 -9.29 -8.27
C LYS A 12 10.58 -9.42 -8.36
N ILE A 13 11.04 -10.22 -9.31
CA ILE A 13 12.46 -10.24 -9.71
C ILE A 13 12.81 -8.87 -10.28
N ASN A 14 13.87 -8.26 -9.74
CA ASN A 14 14.43 -7.03 -10.26
C ASN A 14 15.79 -7.38 -10.89
N GLN A 15 15.88 -7.23 -12.22
CA GLN A 15 17.07 -7.61 -12.98
C GLN A 15 18.32 -6.84 -12.57
N GLU A 16 18.19 -5.59 -12.14
CA GLU A 16 19.32 -4.80 -11.64
C GLU A 16 19.82 -5.33 -10.29
N LEU A 17 18.89 -5.68 -9.39
CA LEU A 17 19.23 -6.29 -8.11
C LEU A 17 19.79 -7.70 -8.28
N ASP A 18 19.27 -8.47 -9.22
CA ASP A 18 19.76 -9.83 -9.50
C ASP A 18 21.16 -9.80 -10.11
N TYR A 19 21.46 -8.80 -10.94
CA TYR A 19 22.82 -8.55 -11.41
C TYR A 19 23.79 -8.19 -10.27
N LYS A 20 23.33 -7.42 -9.28
CA LYS A 20 24.16 -7.00 -8.12
C LYS A 20 24.26 -8.08 -7.05
N ILE A 21 23.23 -8.90 -6.89
CA ILE A 21 23.11 -9.96 -5.88
C ILE A 21 22.51 -11.20 -6.57
N PRO A 22 23.34 -11.99 -7.27
CA PRO A 22 22.88 -13.15 -8.02
C PRO A 22 22.06 -14.11 -7.17
N GLN A 23 20.91 -14.57 -7.69
CA GLN A 23 19.96 -15.49 -7.06
C GLN A 23 19.12 -14.90 -5.92
N ASN A 24 19.39 -13.67 -5.49
CA ASN A 24 18.67 -12.97 -4.40
C ASN A 24 18.13 -11.60 -4.83
N GLY A 25 18.09 -11.31 -6.13
CA GLY A 25 17.60 -10.05 -6.68
C GLY A 25 16.08 -9.90 -6.73
N SER A 26 15.36 -10.23 -5.65
CA SER A 26 13.91 -10.04 -5.60
C SER A 26 13.53 -8.85 -4.71
N ILE A 27 12.46 -8.16 -5.10
CA ILE A 27 11.82 -7.12 -4.29
C ILE A 27 10.50 -7.67 -3.80
N ILE A 28 10.35 -7.71 -2.49
CA ILE A 28 9.06 -7.95 -1.84
C ILE A 28 8.40 -6.59 -1.61
N LYS A 29 7.27 -6.35 -2.26
CA LYS A 29 6.45 -5.14 -2.09
C LYS A 29 5.25 -5.45 -1.21
N LEU A 30 5.12 -4.71 -0.11
CA LEU A 30 3.91 -4.70 0.70
C LEU A 30 2.96 -3.61 0.21
N THR A 31 1.72 -3.99 -0.04
CA THR A 31 0.63 -3.09 -0.45
C THR A 31 -0.54 -3.23 0.50
N SER A 32 -1.35 -2.18 0.59
CA SER A 32 -2.53 -2.15 1.45
C SER A 32 -3.75 -1.63 0.69
N GLY A 33 -4.84 -2.36 0.70
CA GLY A 33 -6.18 -1.84 0.42
C GLY A 33 -6.79 -1.29 1.71
N ILE A 34 -7.17 -0.02 1.70
CA ILE A 34 -7.66 0.70 2.89
C ILE A 34 -9.07 1.24 2.63
N CYS A 35 -9.98 1.01 3.56
CA CYS A 35 -11.29 1.68 3.62
C CYS A 35 -11.39 2.47 4.94
N PHE A 36 -11.92 3.68 4.86
CA PHE A 36 -12.12 4.54 6.03
C PHE A 36 -13.60 4.63 6.37
N LYS A 37 -13.95 4.59 7.67
CA LYS A 37 -15.33 4.83 8.10
C LYS A 37 -15.60 6.34 8.14
N THR A 38 -16.56 6.79 7.34
CA THR A 38 -17.08 8.17 7.35
C THR A 38 -18.37 8.26 8.16
N LYS A 39 -18.97 9.46 8.22
CA LYS A 39 -20.28 9.67 8.85
C LYS A 39 -21.42 8.91 8.13
N ASN A 40 -21.32 8.76 6.82
CA ASN A 40 -22.39 8.19 5.98
C ASN A 40 -22.16 6.69 5.79
N ASP A 41 -20.97 6.31 5.30
CA ASP A 41 -20.57 4.91 5.24
C ASP A 41 -19.04 4.71 5.12
N TRP A 42 -18.58 3.51 4.79
CA TRP A 42 -17.21 3.21 4.39
C TRP A 42 -16.88 3.81 3.03
N THR A 43 -15.66 4.32 2.87
CA THR A 43 -15.14 4.73 1.56
C THR A 43 -14.90 3.52 0.66
N ASP A 44 -14.84 3.75 -0.65
CA ASP A 44 -14.25 2.81 -1.60
C ASP A 44 -12.82 2.37 -1.18
N PRO A 45 -12.40 1.15 -1.53
CA PRO A 45 -11.03 0.70 -1.28
C PRO A 45 -10.00 1.58 -1.98
N TYR A 46 -9.04 2.10 -1.22
CA TYR A 46 -7.86 2.79 -1.73
C TYR A 46 -6.62 1.91 -1.60
N PHE A 47 -5.93 1.69 -2.72
CA PHE A 47 -4.70 0.90 -2.74
C PHE A 47 -3.47 1.80 -2.59
N GLY A 48 -2.76 1.63 -1.49
CA GLY A 48 -1.54 2.35 -1.15
C GLY A 48 -0.33 1.41 -1.00
N ILE A 49 0.86 2.00 -1.06
CA ILE A 49 2.11 1.34 -0.70
C ILE A 49 2.27 1.43 0.81
N VAL A 50 2.74 0.35 1.43
CA VAL A 50 3.20 0.41 2.82
C VAL A 50 4.70 0.66 2.78
N ASP A 51 5.10 1.88 3.13
CA ASP A 51 6.49 2.32 3.13
C ASP A 51 6.99 2.43 4.57
N THR A 52 7.87 1.52 4.99
CA THR A 52 8.45 1.50 6.34
C THR A 52 9.48 2.61 6.55
N GLY A 53 9.97 3.25 5.48
CA GLY A 53 10.82 4.44 5.55
C GLY A 53 10.05 5.74 5.71
N ALA A 54 8.72 5.71 5.50
CA ALA A 54 7.88 6.88 5.65
C ALA A 54 7.42 7.06 7.11
N HIS A 55 7.79 8.17 7.72
CA HIS A 55 7.39 8.53 9.09
C HIS A 55 5.91 8.90 9.22
N ILE A 56 5.25 9.23 8.10
CA ILE A 56 3.86 9.69 8.07
C ILE A 56 3.10 9.09 6.89
N SER A 57 1.82 8.77 7.12
CA SER A 57 0.91 8.33 6.09
C SER A 57 0.33 9.51 5.30
N VAL A 58 0.41 9.44 3.98
CA VAL A 58 -0.23 10.42 3.08
C VAL A 58 -1.52 9.84 2.52
N ILE A 59 -2.65 10.47 2.85
CA ILE A 59 -3.99 10.05 2.42
C ILE A 59 -4.53 11.08 1.43
N PRO A 60 -4.70 10.74 0.13
CA PRO A 60 -5.21 11.67 -0.86
C PRO A 60 -6.61 12.19 -0.53
N ARG A 61 -6.81 13.51 -0.67
CA ARG A 61 -8.11 14.15 -0.40
C ARG A 61 -9.28 13.55 -1.20
N ARG A 62 -9.01 13.06 -2.42
CA ARG A 62 -10.02 12.42 -3.30
C ARG A 62 -10.74 11.22 -2.67
N ILE A 63 -10.14 10.57 -1.68
CA ILE A 63 -10.76 9.44 -0.96
C ILE A 63 -12.06 9.88 -0.27
N TRP A 64 -12.11 11.13 0.17
CA TRP A 64 -13.26 11.70 0.88
C TRP A 64 -14.33 12.26 -0.06
N SER A 65 -14.04 12.38 -1.36
CA SER A 65 -14.92 13.05 -2.33
C SER A 65 -16.04 12.17 -2.87
N LYS A 66 -16.03 10.86 -2.60
CA LYS A 66 -17.02 9.88 -3.10
C LYS A 66 -17.81 9.18 -1.98
N SER A 67 -17.94 9.82 -0.82
CA SER A 67 -18.64 9.27 0.36
C SER A 67 -20.04 9.86 0.51
#